data_AF-A0A645A0Q1-F1
#
_entry.id   AF-A0A645A0Q1-F1
#
_cell.length_a   1.000
_cell.length_b   1.000
_cell.length_c   1.000
_cell.angle_alpha   90.00
_cell.angle_beta   90.00
_cell.angle_gamma   90.00
#
_symmetry.space_group_name_H-M   'P 1'
#
loop_
_entity.id
_entity.type
_entity.pdbx_description
1 polymer ?
#
loop_
_entity_poly.entity_id
_entity_poly.type
_entity_poly.pdbx_seq_one_letter_code
_entity_poly.pdbx_strand_id
1 'polypeptide(L)'
;MDAAACVGCGACVATCKNGSAMLFVSARVSSLALLPQGKIEAARRAKNMVAKMDELGFGACTNTRACEMECPKAISVAHIARLNREFLLAKIKD
;
A
#
# COMPACT_ATOMS: atom_id res chain seq x y z
N MET A 1 -10.40 -6.56 6.42
CA MET A 1 -9.61 -7.80 6.67
C MET A 1 -8.16 -7.40 6.93
N ASP A 2 -7.35 -8.29 7.52
CA ASP A 2 -5.99 -7.99 7.97
C ASP A 2 -4.99 -7.82 6.80
N ALA A 3 -4.29 -6.68 6.74
CA ALA A 3 -3.24 -6.41 5.76
C ALA A 3 -2.02 -7.34 5.88
N ALA A 4 -1.79 -7.91 7.07
CA ALA A 4 -0.70 -8.87 7.30
C ALA A 4 -0.88 -10.16 6.51
N ALA A 5 -2.10 -10.47 6.04
CA ALA A 5 -2.40 -11.63 5.20
C ALA A 5 -1.79 -11.54 3.79
N CYS A 6 -1.19 -10.41 3.40
CA CYS A 6 -0.56 -10.26 2.08
C CYS A 6 0.58 -11.27 1.84
N VAL A 7 0.36 -12.18 0.88
CA VAL A 7 1.31 -13.23 0.48
C VAL A 7 2.24 -12.82 -0.67
N GLY A 8 2.12 -11.59 -1.20
CA GLY A 8 2.99 -11.10 -2.28
C GLY A 8 2.74 -11.75 -3.64
N CYS A 9 1.53 -12.25 -3.91
CA CYS A 9 1.19 -12.95 -5.16
C CYS A 9 1.15 -12.08 -6.43
N GLY A 10 1.14 -10.75 -6.32
CA GLY A 10 1.12 -9.85 -7.48
C GLY A 10 -0.23 -9.71 -8.21
N ALA A 11 -1.28 -10.46 -7.85
CA ALA A 11 -2.59 -10.40 -8.50
C ALA A 11 -3.17 -8.97 -8.60
N CYS A 12 -3.00 -8.19 -7.52
CA CYS A 12 -3.45 -6.80 -7.46
C CYS A 12 -2.76 -5.87 -8.48
N VAL A 13 -1.52 -6.17 -8.85
CA VAL A 13 -0.75 -5.42 -9.87
C VAL A 13 -1.22 -5.83 -11.25
N ALA A 14 -1.33 -7.14 -11.49
CA ALA A 14 -1.70 -7.71 -12.78
C ALA A 14 -3.11 -7.29 -13.23
N THR A 15 -4.07 -7.18 -12.31
CA THR A 15 -5.44 -6.74 -12.63
C THR A 15 -5.57 -5.22 -12.79
N CYS A 16 -4.62 -4.44 -12.27
CA CYS A 16 -4.72 -2.99 -12.32
C CYS A 16 -4.45 -2.49 -13.74
N LYS A 17 -5.40 -1.77 -14.35
CA LYS A 17 -5.21 -1.14 -15.68
C LYS A 17 -3.98 -0.23 -15.78
N ASN A 18 -3.54 0.32 -14.64
CA ASN A 18 -2.37 1.20 -14.55
C ASN A 18 -1.10 0.42 -14.14
N GLY A 19 -1.17 -0.89 -13.92
CA GLY A 19 -0.08 -1.66 -13.31
C GLY A 19 0.32 -1.14 -11.94
N SER A 20 -0.62 -0.61 -11.15
CA SER A 20 -0.32 0.01 -9.86
C SER A 20 -0.06 -1.02 -8.76
N ALA A 21 1.05 -0.85 -8.03
CA ALA A 21 1.35 -1.65 -6.84
C ALA A 21 0.76 -1.09 -5.53
N MET A 22 -0.14 -0.10 -5.61
CA MET A 22 -0.66 0.60 -4.44
C MET A 22 -1.33 -0.32 -3.41
N LEU A 23 -2.09 -1.34 -3.81
CA LEU A 23 -2.69 -2.26 -2.83
C LEU A 23 -1.61 -3.08 -2.10
N PHE A 24 -0.63 -3.61 -2.83
CA PHE A 24 0.50 -4.34 -2.25
C PHE A 24 1.30 -3.48 -1.26
N VAL A 25 1.71 -2.29 -1.71
CA VAL A 25 2.48 -1.35 -0.89
C VAL A 25 1.69 -0.97 0.36
N SER A 26 0.41 -0.64 0.19
CA SER A 26 -0.45 -0.26 1.30
C SER A 26 -0.67 -1.37 2.31
N ALA A 27 -0.72 -2.63 1.88
CA ALA A 27 -0.82 -3.78 2.76
C ALA A 27 0.46 -3.95 3.60
N ARG A 28 1.64 -3.83 2.98
CA ARG A 28 2.93 -3.92 3.69
C ARG A 28 3.14 -2.79 4.70
N VAL A 29 2.67 -1.58 4.39
CA VAL A 29 2.70 -0.46 5.35
C VAL A 29 1.68 -0.69 6.47
N SER A 30 0.44 -1.03 6.10
CA SER A 30 -0.68 -1.19 7.03
C SER A 30 -0.51 -2.32 8.05
N SER A 31 0.17 -3.41 7.69
CA SER A 31 0.40 -4.55 8.59
C SER A 31 1.22 -4.16 9.82
N LEU A 32 2.13 -3.19 9.67
CA LEU A 32 2.98 -2.69 10.74
C LEU A 32 2.45 -1.39 11.34
N ALA A 33 1.74 -0.56 10.59
CA ALA A 33 1.19 0.71 11.07
C ALA A 33 0.21 0.56 12.25
N LEU A 34 -0.48 -0.58 12.33
CA LEU A 34 -1.40 -0.89 13.43
C LEU A 34 -0.70 -1.38 14.70
N LEU A 35 0.60 -1.67 14.61
CA LEU A 35 1.38 -2.19 15.73
C LEU A 35 2.12 -1.05 16.44
N PRO A 36 2.18 -1.04 17.79
CA PRO A 36 2.97 -0.05 18.54
C PRO A 36 4.42 0.04 18.07
N GLN A 37 5.04 -1.12 17.78
CA GLN A 37 6.43 -1.22 17.34
C GLN A 37 6.63 -0.59 15.96
N GLY A 38 5.59 -0.60 15.11
CA GLY A 38 5.66 -0.07 13.76
C GLY A 38 5.53 1.46 13.67
N LYS A 39 5.13 2.14 14.77
CA LYS A 39 4.88 3.59 14.79
C LYS A 39 6.14 4.43 14.65
N ILE A 40 7.25 4.02 15.27
CA ILE A 40 8.54 4.74 15.23
C ILE A 40 9.00 4.91 13.76
N GLU A 41 8.77 3.88 12.96
CA GLU A 41 9.23 3.77 11.58
C GLU A 41 8.18 4.13 10.53
N ALA A 42 6.96 4.52 10.95
CA ALA A 42 5.82 4.65 10.03
C ALA A 42 6.09 5.68 8.91
N ALA A 43 6.58 6.87 9.28
CA ALA A 43 6.87 7.95 8.33
C ALA A 43 7.94 7.55 7.30
N ARG A 44 9.06 6.99 7.78
CA ARG A 44 10.15 6.50 6.93
C ARG A 44 9.67 5.37 6.02
N ARG A 45 8.92 4.41 6.57
CA ARG A 45 8.38 3.27 5.82
C ARG A 45 7.45 3.70 4.69
N ALA A 46 6.48 4.58 4.97
CA ALA A 46 5.54 5.05 3.96
C ALA A 46 6.27 5.76 2.80
N LYS A 47 7.22 6.65 3.12
CA LYS A 47 8.03 7.34 2.11
C LYS A 47 8.87 6.38 1.28
N ASN A 48 9.62 5.49 1.93
CA ASN A 48 10.53 4.57 1.23
C ASN A 48 9.76 3.59 0.34
N MET A 49 8.60 3.11 0.80
CA MET A 49 7.79 2.17 0.02
C MET A 49 7.17 2.84 -1.22
N VAL A 50 6.67 4.07 -1.08
CA VAL A 50 6.14 4.85 -2.23
C VAL A 50 7.28 5.21 -3.19
N ALA A 51 8.40 5.73 -2.67
CA ALA A 51 9.56 6.06 -3.49
C ALA A 51 10.08 4.84 -4.27
N LYS A 52 10.14 3.66 -3.63
CA LYS A 52 10.55 2.45 -4.33
C LYS A 52 9.53 1.99 -5.37
N MET A 53 8.24 2.15 -5.11
CA MET A 53 7.19 1.85 -6.08
C MET A 53 7.33 2.73 -7.32
N ASP A 54 7.58 4.03 -7.13
CA ASP A 54 7.78 4.99 -8.22
C ASP A 54 9.08 4.71 -8.99
N GLU A 55 10.18 4.42 -8.27
CA GLU A 55 11.49 4.06 -8.85
C GLU A 55 11.40 2.82 -9.75
N LEU A 56 10.57 1.84 -9.37
CA LEU A 56 10.34 0.61 -10.15
C LEU A 56 9.33 0.80 -11.30
N GLY A 57 8.77 2.01 -11.47
CA GLY A 57 7.90 2.33 -12.60
C GLY A 57 6.47 1.79 -12.49
N PHE A 58 5.98 1.44 -11.28
CA PHE A 58 4.58 1.06 -11.12
C PHE A 58 3.66 2.27 -11.30
N GLY A 59 2.50 2.08 -11.94
CA GLY A 59 1.59 3.19 -12.20
C GLY A 59 0.84 3.71 -10.97
N ALA A 60 0.23 4.88 -11.12
CA ALA A 60 -0.55 5.53 -10.06
C ALA A 60 -1.94 4.88 -9.88
N CYS A 61 -2.49 4.96 -8.66
CA CYS A 61 -3.85 4.50 -8.39
C CYS A 61 -4.89 5.50 -8.94
N THR A 62 -5.92 4.99 -9.63
CA THR A 62 -7.08 5.77 -10.12
C THR A 62 -8.41 5.26 -9.53
N ASN A 63 -8.35 4.55 -8.40
CA ASN A 63 -9.50 4.05 -7.65
C ASN A 63 -10.46 3.13 -8.45
N THR A 64 -9.93 2.30 -9.36
CA THR A 64 -10.74 1.31 -10.09
C THR A 64 -11.23 0.15 -9.23
N ARG A 65 -10.57 -0.09 -8.09
CA ARG A 65 -10.88 -1.15 -7.10
C ARG A 65 -10.81 -2.60 -7.60
N ALA A 66 -10.34 -2.85 -8.83
CA ALA A 66 -10.08 -4.19 -9.35
C ALA A 66 -9.12 -5.01 -8.45
N CYS A 67 -8.15 -4.32 -7.83
CA CYS A 67 -7.16 -4.94 -6.95
C CYS A 67 -7.75 -5.59 -5.68
N GLU A 68 -8.83 -5.05 -5.11
CA GLU A 68 -9.52 -5.62 -3.94
C GLU A 68 -10.37 -6.83 -4.34
N MET A 69 -10.95 -6.81 -5.53
CA MET A 69 -11.77 -7.91 -6.07
C MET A 69 -10.94 -9.15 -6.37
N GLU A 70 -9.77 -8.99 -7.00
CA GLU A 70 -8.90 -10.11 -7.39
C GLU A 70 -7.97 -10.59 -6.26
N CYS A 71 -7.98 -9.92 -5.11
CA CYS A 71 -7.08 -10.29 -4.03
C CYS A 71 -7.51 -11.64 -3.42
N PRO A 72 -6.70 -12.72 -3.48
CA PRO A 72 -7.06 -14.03 -2.90
C PRO A 72 -7.13 -14.01 -1.37
N LYS A 73 -6.73 -12.90 -0.75
CA LYS A 73 -6.75 -12.68 0.70
C LYS A 73 -7.73 -11.57 1.09
N ALA A 74 -8.57 -11.12 0.16
CA ALA A 74 -9.59 -10.09 0.37
C ALA A 74 -9.06 -8.84 1.10
N ILE A 75 -7.85 -8.40 0.70
CA ILE A 75 -7.24 -7.18 1.24
C ILE A 75 -8.02 -5.98 0.72
N SER A 76 -8.47 -5.15 1.65
CA SER A 76 -9.31 -4.01 1.29
C SER A 76 -8.53 -2.81 0.79
N VAL A 77 -9.11 -2.06 -0.14
CA VAL A 77 -8.59 -0.74 -0.57
C VAL A 77 -8.52 0.28 0.57
N ALA A 78 -9.18 0.04 1.71
CA ALA A 78 -9.03 0.88 2.91
C ALA A 78 -7.57 1.01 3.38
N HIS A 79 -6.72 0.02 3.08
CA HIS A 79 -5.28 0.11 3.35
C HIS A 79 -4.59 1.16 2.48
N ILE A 80 -5.03 1.35 1.22
CA ILE A 80 -4.53 2.40 0.33
C ILE A 80 -4.83 3.78 0.94
N ALA A 81 -6.03 3.97 1.48
CA ALA A 81 -6.38 5.21 2.16
C ALA A 81 -5.50 5.47 3.40
N ARG A 82 -5.18 4.44 4.19
CA ARG A 82 -4.25 4.55 5.32
C ARG A 82 -2.84 4.93 4.89
N LEU A 83 -2.31 4.25 3.87
CA LEU A 83 -1.00 4.56 3.28
C LEU A 83 -0.94 6.02 2.83
N ASN A 84 -1.94 6.48 2.08
CA ASN A 84 -1.98 7.85 1.58
C ASN A 84 -1.97 8.86 2.73
N ARG A 85 -2.74 8.60 3.80
CA ARG A 85 -2.74 9.46 4.99
C ARG A 85 -1.37 9.48 5.68
N GLU A 86 -0.74 8.32 5.86
CA GLU A 86 0.60 8.23 6.47
C GLU A 86 1.65 8.95 5.62
N PHE A 87 1.62 8.75 4.31
CA PHE A 87 2.53 9.41 3.38
C PHE A 87 2.36 10.93 3.39
N LEU A 88 1.11 11.43 3.31
CA LEU A 88 0.82 12.87 3.36
C LEU A 88 1.27 13.51 4.68
N LEU A 89 0.95 12.88 5.81
CA LEU A 89 1.41 13.36 7.13
C LEU A 89 2.93 13.35 7.24
N ALA A 90 3.59 12.36 6.64
CA ALA A 90 5.04 12.29 6.64
C ALA A 90 5.67 13.36 5.74
N LYS A 91 5.06 13.68 4.59
CA LYS A 91 5.50 14.72 3.65
C LYS A 91 5.33 16.15 4.20
N ILE A 92 4.28 16.41 4.98
CA ILE A 92 4.04 17.72 5.61
C ILE A 92 5.04 18.00 6.75
N LYS A 93 5.66 16.95 7.31
CA LYS A 93 6.65 17.05 8.40
C LYS A 93 8.11 17.12 7.90
N ASP A 94 8.33 17.06 6.59
CA ASP A 94 9.63 17.36 5.99
C ASP A 94 9.93 18.86 6.11
#